data_AF-A0AAV7JKV3-F1
#
_entry.id   AF-A0AAV7JKV3-F1
#
_cell.length_a   1.000
_cell.length_b   1.000
_cell.length_c   1.000
_cell.angle_alpha   90.00
_cell.angle_beta   90.00
_cell.angle_gamma   90.00
#
_symmetry.space_group_name_H-M   'P 1'
#
loop_
_entity.id
_entity.type
_entity.pdbx_description
1 polymer ?
#
loop_
_entity_poly.entity_id
_entity_poly.type
_entity_poly.pdbx_seq_one_letter_code
_entity_poly.pdbx_strand_id
1 'polypeptide(L)'
;MASFFSRVLASVGNSINTYTGEDSYKFGDFSRATASRVGTAVRQYTGKDEYQFGDVSRETISKLHQFRERHQTPAIGYLRDNVLGYTNKDRYVLGDITLSTVRKFINFIRENTSSNSNLVSIESTDNAIEGSDELIEVLSRAFWLPNKHDVDIKCTQIQLKDDVIWESFFVIAYELSIQCIHLGVLVVDDFAGLEPFLFIGLPSLVLVEAVHRSIEHEGIVLATGTVVTETNCPDGVKSMFQAIDRFKKKFLELDLNTFELSWLKLNLLFTTGCDKEPPELIAKRVSPDRMVRINAIKSEVIGVSILLTQMLIFKEKFGRVMTRVLEDITESD
;
A
#
# COMPACT_ATOMS: atom_id res chain seq x y z
N MET A 1 4.54 -40.72 -7.92
CA MET A 1 3.79 -39.53 -7.46
C MET A 1 2.84 -39.82 -6.29
N ALA A 2 2.04 -40.89 -6.31
CA ALA A 2 1.09 -41.20 -5.22
C ALA A 2 1.71 -41.35 -3.80
N SER A 3 2.91 -41.92 -3.68
CA SER A 3 3.57 -42.08 -2.36
C SER A 3 4.15 -40.78 -1.79
N PHE A 4 4.46 -39.80 -2.64
CA PHE A 4 4.92 -38.48 -2.21
C PHE A 4 3.76 -37.68 -1.59
N PHE A 5 2.61 -37.66 -2.26
CA PHE A 5 1.39 -37.01 -1.76
C PHE A 5 0.92 -37.60 -0.43
N SER A 6 0.96 -38.92 -0.25
CA SER A 6 0.58 -39.56 1.01
C SER A 6 1.49 -39.16 2.18
N ARG A 7 2.80 -38.98 1.94
CA ARG A 7 3.75 -38.51 2.97
C ARG A 7 3.54 -37.05 3.34
N VAL A 8 3.23 -36.21 2.36
CA VAL A 8 2.94 -34.78 2.60
C VAL A 8 1.66 -34.62 3.42
N LEU A 9 0.58 -35.32 3.05
CA LEU A 9 -0.67 -35.27 3.79
C LEU A 9 -0.54 -35.79 5.23
N ALA A 10 0.24 -36.87 5.44
CA ALA A 10 0.53 -37.37 6.78
C ALA A 10 1.35 -36.36 7.62
N SER A 11 2.33 -35.68 7.00
CA SER A 11 3.15 -34.66 7.67
C SER A 11 2.34 -33.43 8.07
N VAL A 12 1.43 -32.98 7.20
CA VAL A 12 0.53 -31.86 7.48
C VAL A 12 -0.47 -32.25 8.57
N GLY A 13 -1.08 -33.43 8.48
CA GLY A 13 -1.99 -33.95 9.51
C GLY A 13 -1.32 -34.01 10.88
N ASN A 14 -0.10 -34.54 10.97
CA ASN A 14 0.65 -34.60 12.22
C ASN A 14 0.96 -33.21 12.80
N SER A 15 1.30 -32.24 11.95
CA SER A 15 1.61 -30.87 12.38
C SER A 15 0.37 -30.15 12.90
N ILE A 16 -0.76 -30.30 12.21
CA ILE A 16 -2.06 -29.74 12.63
C ILE A 16 -2.50 -30.38 13.95
N ASN A 17 -2.44 -31.70 14.06
CA ASN A 17 -2.80 -32.43 15.28
C ASN A 17 -1.92 -32.04 16.47
N THR A 18 -0.60 -31.86 16.25
CA THR A 18 0.31 -31.36 17.29
C THR A 18 -0.04 -29.93 17.71
N TYR A 19 -0.45 -29.09 16.76
CA TYR A 19 -0.83 -27.72 17.04
C TYR A 19 -2.19 -27.62 17.74
N THR A 20 -3.19 -28.41 17.35
CA THR A 20 -4.53 -28.38 17.96
C THR A 20 -4.60 -29.19 19.24
N GLY A 21 -3.75 -30.21 19.40
CA GLY A 21 -3.81 -31.19 20.49
C GLY A 21 -4.86 -32.28 20.28
N GLU A 22 -5.40 -32.42 19.06
CA GLU A 22 -6.46 -33.36 18.73
C GLU A 22 -5.94 -34.46 17.79
N ASP A 23 -6.39 -35.70 17.99
CA ASP A 23 -5.96 -36.86 17.17
C ASP A 23 -6.52 -36.82 15.73
N SER A 24 -7.55 -36.01 15.49
CA SER A 24 -8.17 -35.83 14.17
C SER A 24 -8.70 -34.41 14.00
N TYR A 25 -8.27 -33.72 12.94
CA TYR A 25 -8.69 -32.35 12.65
C TYR A 25 -10.17 -32.24 12.25
N LYS A 26 -10.90 -31.32 12.88
CA LYS A 26 -12.21 -30.83 12.45
C LYS A 26 -12.13 -29.34 12.13
N PHE A 27 -12.94 -28.92 11.16
CA PHE A 27 -13.05 -27.50 10.81
C PHE A 27 -13.41 -26.68 12.05
N GLY A 28 -12.59 -25.67 12.36
CA GLY A 28 -12.73 -24.82 13.54
C GLY A 28 -11.80 -25.18 14.71
N ASP A 29 -11.15 -26.36 14.71
CA ASP A 29 -10.22 -26.75 15.79
C ASP A 29 -8.98 -25.84 15.83
N PHE A 30 -8.49 -25.41 14.67
CA PHE A 30 -7.36 -24.49 14.58
C PHE A 30 -7.69 -23.11 15.17
N SER A 31 -8.88 -22.57 14.84
CA SER A 31 -9.36 -21.29 15.39
C SER A 31 -9.58 -21.38 16.91
N ARG A 32 -10.13 -22.50 17.38
CA ARG A 32 -10.33 -22.75 18.82
C ARG A 32 -9.01 -22.91 19.57
N ALA A 33 -8.06 -23.67 19.03
CA ALA A 33 -6.73 -23.85 19.61
C ALA A 33 -5.96 -22.52 19.67
N THR A 34 -6.03 -21.73 18.61
CA THR A 34 -5.40 -20.39 18.55
C THR A 34 -6.04 -19.44 19.55
N ALA A 35 -7.37 -19.34 19.58
CA ALA A 35 -8.09 -18.51 20.56
C ALA A 35 -7.81 -18.95 22.00
N SER A 36 -7.75 -20.25 22.27
CA SER A 36 -7.43 -20.81 23.59
C SER A 36 -5.99 -20.48 24.03
N ARG A 37 -5.02 -20.60 23.12
CA ARG A 37 -3.61 -20.26 23.39
C ARG A 37 -3.39 -18.77 23.57
N VAL A 38 -4.00 -17.93 22.73
CA VAL A 38 -3.98 -16.47 22.90
C VAL A 38 -4.64 -16.09 24.21
N GLY A 39 -5.81 -16.66 24.52
CA GLY A 39 -6.49 -16.45 25.79
C GLY A 39 -5.62 -16.85 26.98
N THR A 40 -4.96 -18.01 26.92
CA THR A 40 -4.06 -18.49 27.98
C THR A 40 -2.83 -17.59 28.15
N ALA A 41 -2.21 -17.16 27.05
CA ALA A 41 -1.08 -16.24 27.09
C ALA A 41 -1.49 -14.87 27.66
N VAL A 42 -2.66 -14.35 27.28
CA VAL A 42 -3.21 -13.10 27.82
C VAL A 42 -3.49 -13.27 29.32
N ARG A 43 -4.14 -14.34 29.76
CA ARG A 43 -4.40 -14.62 31.18
C ARG A 43 -3.11 -14.76 31.99
N GLN A 44 -2.11 -15.47 31.47
CA GLN A 44 -0.79 -15.60 32.11
C GLN A 44 -0.07 -14.25 32.19
N TYR A 45 -0.22 -13.41 31.16
CA TYR A 45 0.40 -12.10 31.14
C TYR A 45 -0.27 -11.14 32.13
N THR A 46 -1.61 -11.05 32.11
CA THR A 46 -2.43 -10.11 32.89
C THR A 46 -2.77 -10.59 34.30
N GLY A 47 -2.66 -11.89 34.58
CA GLY A 47 -3.10 -12.50 35.84
C GLY A 47 -4.62 -12.51 36.03
N LYS A 48 -5.41 -12.27 34.97
CA LYS A 48 -6.88 -12.22 35.02
C LYS A 48 -7.49 -13.37 34.26
N ASP A 49 -8.56 -13.97 34.78
CA ASP A 49 -9.27 -15.08 34.12
C ASP A 49 -10.12 -14.63 32.92
N GLU A 50 -10.60 -13.38 32.92
CA GLU A 50 -11.36 -12.76 31.85
C GLU A 50 -10.64 -11.52 31.30
N TYR A 51 -10.55 -11.42 29.97
CA TYR A 51 -9.94 -10.27 29.30
C TYR A 51 -10.92 -9.12 29.18
N GLN A 52 -10.50 -7.92 29.59
CA GLN A 52 -11.14 -6.66 29.26
C GLN A 52 -10.21 -5.80 28.40
N PHE A 53 -10.80 -5.03 27.48
CA PHE A 53 -10.03 -4.08 26.67
C PHE A 53 -9.22 -3.13 27.57
N GLY A 54 -7.91 -3.06 27.30
CA GLY A 54 -6.95 -2.29 28.10
C GLY A 54 -6.27 -3.07 29.23
N ASP A 55 -6.61 -4.33 29.50
CA ASP A 55 -5.93 -5.14 30.53
C ASP A 55 -4.45 -5.38 30.23
N VAL A 56 -4.13 -5.68 28.97
CA VAL A 56 -2.73 -5.83 28.54
C VAL A 56 -1.98 -4.51 28.73
N SER A 57 -2.56 -3.38 28.32
CA SER A 57 -1.94 -2.06 28.49
C SER A 57 -1.70 -1.71 29.96
N ARG A 58 -2.69 -1.95 30.83
CA ARG A 58 -2.59 -1.70 32.27
C ARG A 58 -1.53 -2.59 32.92
N GLU A 59 -1.48 -3.87 32.57
CA GLU A 59 -0.48 -4.78 33.13
C GLU A 59 0.94 -4.45 32.65
N THR A 60 1.11 -4.10 31.37
CA THR A 60 2.41 -3.64 30.84
C THR A 60 2.92 -2.42 31.62
N ILE A 61 2.04 -1.45 31.89
CA ILE A 61 2.37 -0.26 32.70
C ILE A 61 2.71 -0.65 34.15
N SER A 62 1.92 -1.55 34.76
CA SER A 62 2.15 -2.05 36.13
C SER A 62 3.53 -2.72 36.27
N LYS A 63 3.84 -3.68 35.37
CA LYS A 63 5.14 -4.38 35.36
C LYS A 63 6.30 -3.42 35.11
N LEU A 64 6.10 -2.39 34.29
CA LEU A 64 7.08 -1.35 34.05
C LEU A 64 7.37 -0.53 35.33
N HIS A 65 6.34 -0.13 36.07
CA HIS A 65 6.50 0.56 37.34
C HIS A 65 7.26 -0.30 38.36
N GLN A 66 6.87 -1.57 38.50
CA GLN A 66 7.59 -2.51 39.37
C GLN A 66 9.06 -2.71 38.95
N PHE A 67 9.33 -2.73 37.65
CA PHE A 67 10.70 -2.84 37.14
C PHE A 67 11.54 -1.60 37.46
N ARG A 68 10.96 -0.40 37.30
CA ARG A 68 11.56 0.90 37.66
C ARG A 68 11.88 1.00 39.16
N GLU A 69 11.04 0.44 40.01
CA GLU A 69 11.27 0.43 41.46
C GLU A 69 12.39 -0.53 41.85
N ARG A 70 12.53 -1.67 41.15
CA ARG A 70 13.57 -2.68 41.44
C ARG A 70 14.94 -2.32 40.89
N HIS A 71 15.01 -1.59 39.78
CA HIS A 71 16.25 -1.23 39.12
C HIS A 71 16.31 0.30 39.09
N GLN A 72 17.25 0.90 39.82
CA GLN A 72 17.53 2.36 39.81
C GLN A 72 18.04 2.88 38.44
N THR A 73 17.76 2.18 37.35
CA THR A 73 18.01 2.59 35.97
C THR A 73 16.74 3.14 35.34
N PRO A 74 16.86 4.13 34.44
CA PRO A 74 15.71 4.72 33.78
C PRO A 74 14.96 3.67 32.95
N ALA A 75 13.68 3.46 33.27
CA ALA A 75 12.74 2.51 32.66
C ALA A 75 12.62 2.60 31.12
N ILE A 76 13.18 3.65 30.53
CA ILE A 76 13.23 3.94 29.09
C ILE A 76 14.05 2.87 28.33
N GLY A 77 15.14 2.36 28.90
CA GLY A 77 15.98 1.35 28.22
C GLY A 77 15.26 0.01 28.01
N TYR A 78 14.58 -0.49 29.06
CA TYR A 78 13.87 -1.77 29.00
C TYR A 78 12.64 -1.72 28.08
N LEU A 79 11.92 -0.58 28.04
CA LEU A 79 10.83 -0.38 27.09
C LEU A 79 11.34 -0.33 25.66
N ARG A 80 12.45 0.38 25.43
CA ARG A 80 13.07 0.46 24.10
C ARG A 80 13.39 -0.94 23.60
N ASP A 81 14.10 -1.76 24.38
CA ASP A 81 14.53 -3.08 23.93
C ASP A 81 13.35 -4.03 23.64
N ASN A 82 12.29 -3.99 24.44
CA ASN A 82 11.11 -4.84 24.23
C ASN A 82 10.22 -4.34 23.09
N VAL A 83 10.02 -3.03 22.96
CA VAL A 83 9.27 -2.44 21.84
C VAL A 83 10.04 -2.63 20.54
N LEU A 84 11.36 -2.43 20.55
CA LEU A 84 12.23 -2.69 19.40
C LEU A 84 12.16 -4.18 19.02
N GLY A 85 12.28 -5.10 19.99
CA GLY A 85 12.17 -6.53 19.70
C GLY A 85 10.81 -6.97 19.14
N TYR A 86 9.72 -6.27 19.49
CA TYR A 86 8.37 -6.64 19.04
C TYR A 86 7.91 -5.92 17.77
N THR A 87 8.29 -4.65 17.61
CA THR A 87 7.79 -3.75 16.56
C THR A 87 8.87 -3.35 15.56
N ASN A 88 10.14 -3.58 15.90
CA ASN A 88 11.32 -3.10 15.19
C ASN A 88 11.40 -1.56 15.10
N LYS A 89 10.75 -0.86 16.03
CA LYS A 89 10.74 0.61 16.10
C LYS A 89 11.41 1.11 17.38
N ASP A 90 12.23 2.14 17.25
CA ASP A 90 12.92 2.79 18.38
C ASP A 90 11.98 3.66 19.23
N ARG A 91 10.79 3.98 18.71
CA ARG A 91 9.74 4.74 19.42
C ARG A 91 8.37 4.06 19.30
N TYR A 92 7.64 4.03 20.41
CA TYR A 92 6.30 3.46 20.50
C TYR A 92 5.22 4.48 20.21
N VAL A 93 4.35 4.21 19.23
CA VAL A 93 3.05 4.88 19.05
C VAL A 93 1.93 3.92 19.44
N LEU A 94 0.90 4.45 20.12
CA LEU A 94 -0.27 3.67 20.50
C LEU A 94 -0.92 3.06 19.25
N GLY A 95 -0.86 1.73 19.13
CA GLY A 95 -1.30 0.99 17.95
C GLY A 95 -0.20 0.18 17.25
N ASP A 96 1.08 0.49 17.48
CA ASP A 96 2.22 -0.18 16.81
C ASP A 96 2.31 -1.68 17.14
N ILE A 97 1.96 -2.07 18.37
CA ILE A 97 1.93 -3.49 18.76
C ILE A 97 0.78 -4.22 18.05
N THR A 98 -0.40 -3.58 17.93
CA THR A 98 -1.54 -4.15 17.23
C THR A 98 -1.23 -4.32 15.73
N LEU A 99 -0.68 -3.29 15.10
CA LEU A 99 -0.23 -3.31 13.71
C LEU A 99 0.90 -4.33 13.46
N SER A 100 1.89 -4.41 14.35
CA SER A 100 2.96 -5.42 14.26
C SER A 100 2.41 -6.84 14.41
N THR A 101 1.44 -7.05 15.30
CA THR A 101 0.78 -8.36 15.48
C THR A 101 -0.03 -8.76 14.24
N VAL A 102 -0.79 -7.82 13.67
CA VAL A 102 -1.52 -8.04 12.41
C VAL A 102 -0.55 -8.32 11.26
N ARG A 103 0.55 -7.58 11.15
CA ARG A 103 1.58 -7.79 10.13
C ARG A 103 2.26 -9.16 10.26
N LYS A 104 2.64 -9.57 11.48
CA LYS A 104 3.19 -10.90 11.75
C LYS A 104 2.19 -12.00 11.43
N PHE A 105 0.91 -11.79 11.71
CA PHE A 105 -0.15 -12.73 11.37
C PHE A 105 -0.37 -12.85 9.85
N ILE A 106 -0.38 -11.72 9.11
CA ILE A 106 -0.46 -11.71 7.65
C ILE A 106 0.75 -12.41 7.03
N ASN A 107 1.96 -12.14 7.54
CA ASN A 107 3.19 -12.79 7.06
C ASN A 107 3.17 -14.29 7.37
N PHE A 108 2.73 -14.69 8.56
CA PHE A 108 2.53 -16.09 8.91
C PHE A 108 1.53 -16.78 7.96
N ILE A 109 0.39 -16.15 7.66
CA ILE A 109 -0.58 -16.68 6.67
C ILE A 109 0.10 -16.80 5.31
N ARG A 110 0.84 -15.78 4.87
CA ARG A 110 1.53 -15.76 3.58
C ARG A 110 2.55 -16.90 3.48
N GLU A 111 3.44 -17.06 4.45
CA GLU A 111 4.46 -18.12 4.48
C GLU A 111 3.84 -19.54 4.43
N ASN A 112 2.69 -19.72 5.09
CA ASN A 112 1.99 -21.00 5.13
C ASN A 112 1.08 -21.24 3.91
N THR A 113 0.67 -20.19 3.20
CA THR A 113 -0.18 -20.27 2.00
C THR A 113 0.65 -20.39 0.72
N SER A 114 1.81 -19.71 0.64
CA SER A 114 2.76 -19.82 -0.48
C SER A 114 3.38 -21.22 -0.60
N SER A 115 3.32 -22.02 0.47
CA SER A 115 3.79 -23.40 0.48
C SER A 115 2.73 -24.41 -0.01
N ASN A 116 1.52 -23.98 -0.36
CA ASN A 116 0.40 -24.88 -0.63
C ASN A 116 -0.52 -24.37 -1.75
N SER A 117 -0.04 -24.43 -3.00
CA SER A 117 -0.86 -24.14 -4.18
C SER A 117 -1.74 -25.36 -4.51
N ASN A 118 -2.78 -25.61 -3.71
CA ASN A 118 -4.04 -26.29 -4.09
C ASN A 118 -4.90 -26.53 -2.84
N LEU A 119 -5.94 -25.71 -2.61
CA LEU A 119 -7.34 -26.14 -2.38
C LEU A 119 -8.26 -25.08 -1.77
N VAL A 120 -9.54 -25.19 -2.21
CA VAL A 120 -10.82 -24.87 -1.56
C VAL A 120 -11.27 -23.41 -1.56
N SER A 121 -12.28 -23.18 -2.39
CA SER A 121 -13.23 -22.07 -2.36
C SER A 121 -13.96 -22.02 -1.02
N ILE A 122 -13.70 -20.97 -0.25
CA ILE A 122 -14.32 -20.67 1.04
C ILE A 122 -15.53 -19.76 0.78
N GLU A 123 -16.74 -20.24 1.09
CA GLU A 123 -17.94 -19.42 1.21
C GLU A 123 -18.01 -18.83 2.62
N SER A 124 -17.58 -17.56 2.75
CA SER A 124 -18.13 -16.61 3.72
C SER A 124 -17.82 -15.20 3.23
N THR A 125 -18.59 -14.73 2.25
CA THR A 125 -18.33 -13.47 1.53
C THR A 125 -18.59 -12.23 2.37
N ASP A 126 -19.45 -12.29 3.37
CA ASP A 126 -20.06 -11.06 3.88
C ASP A 126 -19.15 -10.27 4.84
N ASN A 127 -18.33 -10.96 5.66
CA ASN A 127 -17.38 -10.26 6.56
C ASN A 127 -16.08 -9.81 5.87
N ALA A 128 -15.72 -10.43 4.73
CA ALA A 128 -14.56 -10.01 3.93
C ALA A 128 -14.89 -8.77 3.07
N ILE A 129 -16.17 -8.59 2.73
CA ILE A 129 -16.68 -7.44 1.99
C ILE A 129 -16.57 -6.16 2.84
N GLU A 130 -16.91 -6.19 4.13
CA GLU A 130 -16.79 -5.02 5.01
C GLU A 130 -15.34 -4.53 5.18
N GLY A 131 -14.38 -5.42 5.41
CA GLY A 131 -12.96 -5.05 5.52
C GLY A 131 -12.36 -4.51 4.21
N SER A 132 -12.92 -4.90 3.07
CA SER A 132 -12.50 -4.38 1.77
C SER A 132 -12.97 -2.94 1.56
N ASP A 133 -14.17 -2.59 2.01
CA ASP A 133 -14.71 -1.24 1.89
C ASP A 133 -13.92 -0.24 2.74
N GLU A 134 -13.50 -0.65 3.94
CA GLU A 134 -12.64 0.18 4.78
C GLU A 134 -11.27 0.39 4.13
N LEU A 135 -10.65 -0.65 3.56
CA LEU A 135 -9.38 -0.51 2.83
C LEU A 135 -9.54 0.40 1.62
N ILE A 136 -10.61 0.24 0.84
CA ILE A 136 -10.93 1.08 -0.31
C ILE A 136 -11.15 2.51 0.11
N GLU A 137 -11.87 2.77 1.20
CA GLU A 137 -12.15 4.10 1.71
C GLU A 137 -10.85 4.75 2.22
N VAL A 138 -10.00 3.99 2.90
CA VAL A 138 -8.66 4.43 3.31
C VAL A 138 -7.80 4.75 2.09
N LEU A 139 -7.76 3.89 1.07
CA LEU A 139 -7.00 4.13 -0.15
C LEU A 139 -7.57 5.32 -0.94
N SER A 140 -8.90 5.44 -1.02
CA SER A 140 -9.58 6.55 -1.68
C SER A 140 -9.26 7.88 -1.00
N ARG A 141 -9.26 7.89 0.34
CA ARG A 141 -8.88 9.07 1.14
C ARG A 141 -7.39 9.36 1.08
N ALA A 142 -6.55 8.34 0.97
CA ALA A 142 -5.12 8.51 1.06
C ALA A 142 -4.44 8.80 -0.29
N PHE A 143 -4.99 8.28 -1.39
CA PHE A 143 -4.64 8.71 -2.75
C PHE A 143 -5.31 10.02 -3.15
N TRP A 144 -6.24 10.52 -2.33
CA TRP A 144 -6.67 11.90 -2.43
C TRP A 144 -5.58 12.76 -1.81
N LEU A 145 -4.66 13.23 -2.64
CA LEU A 145 -3.91 14.43 -2.31
C LEU A 145 -4.98 15.52 -2.15
N PRO A 146 -5.21 16.04 -0.91
CA PRO A 146 -6.02 17.23 -0.80
C PRO A 146 -5.40 18.22 -1.76
N ASN A 147 -6.20 18.97 -2.53
CA ASN A 147 -5.73 20.22 -3.10
C ASN A 147 -5.22 21.03 -1.89
N LYS A 148 -3.95 20.87 -1.51
CA LYS A 148 -3.32 21.46 -0.30
C LYS A 148 -3.13 22.97 -0.47
N HIS A 149 -3.86 23.48 -1.43
CA HIS A 149 -3.62 24.54 -2.33
C HIS A 149 -5.01 24.77 -2.93
N ASP A 150 -5.88 25.44 -2.16
CA ASP A 150 -6.65 26.57 -2.72
C ASP A 150 -5.64 27.60 -3.28
N VAL A 151 -4.76 27.15 -4.18
CA VAL A 151 -3.83 27.97 -4.90
C VAL A 151 -4.69 28.57 -5.97
N ASP A 152 -5.01 29.82 -5.73
CA ASP A 152 -5.62 30.74 -6.67
C ASP A 152 -5.06 30.45 -8.07
N ILE A 153 -5.87 29.78 -8.92
CA ILE A 153 -5.42 29.23 -10.19
C ILE A 153 -5.15 30.42 -11.12
N LYS A 154 -3.90 30.85 -11.18
CA LYS A 154 -3.48 31.95 -12.05
C LYS A 154 -3.25 31.44 -13.45
N CYS A 155 -4.25 31.61 -14.32
CA CYS A 155 -4.09 31.49 -15.76
C CYS A 155 -3.24 32.66 -16.26
N THR A 156 -1.93 32.53 -16.15
CA THR A 156 -0.98 33.55 -16.62
C THR A 156 -0.50 33.13 -18.00
N GLN A 157 -0.62 34.00 -19.01
CA GLN A 157 -0.19 33.74 -20.40
C GLN A 157 1.35 33.65 -20.58
N ILE A 158 2.08 33.26 -19.53
CA ILE A 158 3.53 33.15 -19.57
C ILE A 158 3.89 31.85 -20.27
N GLN A 159 4.75 31.93 -21.29
CA GLN A 159 5.32 30.75 -21.92
C GLN A 159 6.06 29.93 -20.86
N LEU A 160 5.60 28.70 -20.66
CA LEU A 160 6.21 27.82 -19.68
C LEU A 160 7.58 27.37 -20.17
N LYS A 161 8.45 26.98 -19.24
CA LYS A 161 9.71 26.30 -19.55
C LYS A 161 9.53 24.80 -19.32
N ASP A 162 10.20 23.98 -20.12
CA ASP A 162 10.20 22.52 -19.99
C ASP A 162 10.48 22.08 -18.55
N ASP A 163 11.47 22.70 -17.90
CA ASP A 163 11.87 22.39 -16.53
C ASP A 163 10.72 22.54 -15.52
N VAL A 164 9.79 23.48 -15.71
CA VAL A 164 8.66 23.67 -14.80
C VAL A 164 7.69 22.49 -14.86
N ILE A 165 7.46 21.96 -16.06
CA ILE A 165 6.57 20.81 -16.28
C ILE A 165 7.20 19.55 -15.67
N TRP A 166 8.50 19.35 -15.89
CA TRP A 166 9.22 18.23 -15.31
C TRP A 166 9.34 18.30 -13.79
N GLU A 167 9.64 19.48 -13.24
CA GLU A 167 9.70 19.67 -11.79
C GLU A 167 8.35 19.35 -11.15
N SER A 168 7.25 19.84 -11.73
CA SER A 168 5.90 19.49 -11.31
C SER A 168 5.67 17.98 -11.31
N PHE A 169 6.11 17.28 -12.36
CA PHE A 169 5.97 15.83 -12.44
C PHE A 169 6.75 15.12 -11.31
N PHE A 170 8.00 15.51 -11.06
CA PHE A 170 8.84 14.89 -10.03
C PHE A 170 8.38 15.20 -8.59
N VAL A 171 7.83 16.39 -8.35
CA VAL A 171 7.19 16.73 -7.07
C VAL A 171 6.03 15.78 -6.79
N ILE A 172 5.14 15.57 -7.75
CA ILE A 172 3.99 14.65 -7.57
C ILE A 172 4.49 13.20 -7.40
N ALA A 173 5.53 12.80 -8.13
CA ALA A 173 6.12 11.46 -7.99
C ALA A 173 6.67 11.24 -6.57
N TYR A 174 7.37 12.23 -6.01
CA TYR A 174 7.85 12.22 -4.64
C TYR A 174 6.69 12.11 -3.63
N GLU A 175 5.68 12.98 -3.76
CA GLU A 175 4.53 13.01 -2.84
C GLU A 175 3.75 11.70 -2.83
N LEU A 176 3.46 11.15 -4.01
CA LEU A 176 2.77 9.87 -4.15
C LEU A 176 3.61 8.71 -3.60
N SER A 177 4.94 8.76 -3.71
CA SER A 177 5.83 7.76 -3.12
C SER A 177 5.70 7.71 -1.61
N ILE A 178 5.82 8.87 -0.95
CA ILE A 178 5.68 8.99 0.51
C ILE A 178 4.29 8.53 0.97
N GLN A 179 3.23 8.90 0.23
CA GLN A 179 1.88 8.44 0.54
C GLN A 179 1.75 6.92 0.43
N CYS A 180 2.24 6.32 -0.65
CA CYS A 180 2.21 4.87 -0.83
C CYS A 180 2.95 4.13 0.30
N ILE A 181 4.03 4.69 0.82
CA ILE A 181 4.80 4.11 1.92
C ILE A 181 4.04 4.24 3.25
N HIS A 182 3.46 5.40 3.53
CA HIS A 182 2.62 5.59 4.72
C HIS A 182 1.41 4.66 4.74
N LEU A 183 0.86 4.34 3.56
CA LEU A 183 -0.24 3.39 3.40
C LEU A 183 0.20 1.92 3.45
N GLY A 184 1.51 1.65 3.48
CA GLY A 184 2.06 0.30 3.38
C GLY A 184 1.82 -0.36 2.03
N VAL A 185 1.48 0.41 1.00
CA VAL A 185 1.38 -0.07 -0.40
C VAL A 185 2.80 -0.36 -0.92
N LEU A 186 3.72 0.57 -0.65
CA LEU A 186 5.15 0.39 -0.90
C LEU A 186 5.90 0.24 0.42
N VAL A 187 7.05 -0.43 0.36
CA VAL A 187 8.00 -0.55 1.47
C VAL A 187 9.33 0.10 1.11
N VAL A 188 10.13 0.46 2.12
CA VAL A 188 11.44 1.10 1.94
C VAL A 188 12.35 0.28 1.03
N ASP A 189 12.30 -1.05 1.18
CA ASP A 189 13.08 -1.98 0.36
C ASP A 189 12.73 -1.88 -1.13
N ASP A 190 11.49 -1.54 -1.49
CA ASP A 190 11.10 -1.37 -2.90
C ASP A 190 11.94 -0.23 -3.54
N PHE A 191 12.21 0.84 -2.79
CA PHE A 191 13.02 1.98 -3.24
C PHE A 191 14.52 1.70 -3.16
N ALA A 192 14.98 1.05 -2.09
CA ALA A 192 16.39 0.69 -1.93
C ALA A 192 16.84 -0.30 -3.02
N GLY A 193 15.97 -1.24 -3.40
CA GLY A 193 16.18 -2.19 -4.48
C GLY A 193 15.97 -1.60 -5.88
N LEU A 194 15.45 -0.37 -5.98
CA LEU A 194 15.02 0.24 -7.24
C LEU A 194 14.15 -0.71 -8.06
N GLU A 195 13.08 -1.22 -7.42
CA GLU A 195 12.23 -2.23 -8.02
C GLU A 195 11.70 -1.81 -9.39
N PRO A 196 11.67 -2.70 -10.41
CA PRO A 196 11.33 -2.32 -11.78
C PRO A 196 9.97 -1.64 -11.93
N PHE A 197 8.98 -2.03 -11.11
CA PHE A 197 7.64 -1.45 -11.17
C PHE A 197 7.62 0.04 -10.76
N LEU A 198 8.62 0.54 -10.00
CA LEU A 198 8.71 1.97 -9.67
C LEU A 198 8.98 2.83 -10.91
N PHE A 199 9.65 2.29 -11.92
CA PHE A 199 10.01 3.06 -13.12
C PHE A 199 8.86 3.21 -14.10
N ILE A 200 7.84 2.34 -14.08
CA ILE A 200 6.68 2.46 -14.99
C ILE A 200 5.41 2.76 -14.21
N GLY A 201 5.22 2.10 -13.07
CA GLY A 201 4.01 2.20 -12.29
C GLY A 201 3.87 3.54 -11.57
N LEU A 202 4.94 4.06 -10.96
CA LEU A 202 4.88 5.37 -10.30
C LEU A 202 4.67 6.51 -11.31
N PRO A 203 5.37 6.58 -12.46
CA PRO A 203 5.02 7.55 -13.52
C PRO A 203 3.57 7.44 -13.99
N SER A 204 3.04 6.22 -14.11
CA SER A 204 1.64 6.03 -14.50
C SER A 204 0.68 6.59 -13.47
N LEU A 205 1.00 6.44 -12.19
CA LEU A 205 0.24 7.01 -11.08
C LEU A 205 0.26 8.54 -11.11
N VAL A 206 1.43 9.14 -11.37
CA VAL A 206 1.59 10.60 -11.53
C VAL A 206 0.74 11.13 -12.68
N LEU A 207 0.70 10.41 -13.81
CA LEU A 207 -0.11 10.81 -14.97
C LEU A 207 -1.61 10.74 -14.68
N VAL A 208 -2.09 9.68 -14.01
CA VAL A 208 -3.49 9.60 -13.57
C VAL A 208 -3.82 10.76 -12.63
N GLU A 209 -2.93 11.07 -11.69
CA GLU A 209 -3.15 12.17 -10.75
C GLU A 209 -3.18 13.53 -11.46
N ALA A 210 -2.28 13.76 -12.43
CA ALA A 210 -2.31 14.96 -13.24
C ALA A 210 -3.62 15.10 -14.02
N VAL A 211 -4.10 14.03 -14.66
CA VAL A 211 -5.37 14.03 -15.40
C VAL A 211 -6.57 14.22 -14.48
N HIS A 212 -6.61 13.54 -13.34
CA HIS A 212 -7.69 13.64 -12.36
C HIS A 212 -7.83 15.07 -11.82
N ARG A 213 -6.72 15.73 -11.46
CA ARG A 213 -6.71 17.16 -11.07
C ARG A 213 -7.10 18.10 -12.20
N SER A 214 -7.12 17.63 -13.44
CA SER A 214 -7.39 18.42 -14.65
C SER A 214 -8.81 18.24 -15.19
N ILE A 215 -9.69 17.52 -14.49
CA ILE A 215 -11.05 17.20 -14.98
C ILE A 215 -11.84 18.47 -15.35
N GLU A 216 -11.75 19.52 -14.53
CA GLU A 216 -12.50 20.77 -14.70
C GLU A 216 -11.77 21.84 -15.55
N HIS A 217 -10.60 21.50 -16.08
CA HIS A 217 -9.77 22.44 -16.83
C HIS A 217 -9.65 22.01 -18.29
N GLU A 218 -9.37 22.93 -19.21
CA GLU A 218 -9.12 22.58 -20.62
C GLU A 218 -7.80 21.79 -20.76
N GLY A 219 -6.75 22.24 -20.05
CA GLY A 219 -5.40 21.69 -20.12
C GLY A 219 -5.02 20.69 -19.02
N ILE A 220 -3.72 20.51 -18.79
CA ILE A 220 -3.17 19.68 -17.71
C ILE A 220 -2.69 20.57 -16.56
N VAL A 221 -3.22 20.36 -15.36
CA VAL A 221 -2.89 21.10 -14.14
C VAL A 221 -1.60 20.55 -13.54
N LEU A 222 -0.58 21.38 -13.43
CA LEU A 222 0.69 21.07 -12.76
C LEU A 222 0.53 21.02 -11.23
N ALA A 223 1.54 20.55 -10.51
CA ALA A 223 1.60 20.55 -9.04
C ALA A 223 1.43 21.95 -8.45
N THR A 224 1.89 22.96 -9.19
CA THR A 224 1.80 24.38 -8.83
C THR A 224 0.41 24.99 -9.05
N GLY A 225 -0.57 24.23 -9.57
CA GLY A 225 -1.88 24.74 -10.00
C GLY A 225 -1.87 25.40 -11.39
N THR A 226 -0.70 25.50 -12.04
CA THR A 226 -0.59 26.08 -13.39
C THR A 226 -1.23 25.16 -14.43
N VAL A 227 -2.07 25.69 -15.32
CA VAL A 227 -2.70 24.92 -16.41
C VAL A 227 -1.85 24.97 -17.67
N VAL A 228 -1.42 23.81 -18.17
CA VAL A 228 -0.72 23.65 -19.45
C VAL A 228 -1.74 23.35 -20.55
N THR A 229 -1.77 24.16 -21.59
CA THR A 229 -2.64 24.04 -22.77
C THR A 229 -1.79 23.87 -24.03
N GLU A 230 -2.41 23.53 -25.16
CA GLU A 230 -1.70 23.45 -26.46
C GLU A 230 -1.02 24.79 -26.83
N THR A 231 -1.54 25.91 -26.34
CA THR A 231 -1.04 27.26 -26.64
C THR A 231 0.12 27.72 -25.77
N ASN A 232 0.27 27.19 -24.55
CA ASN A 232 1.37 27.57 -23.64
C ASN A 232 2.37 26.42 -23.39
N CYS A 233 2.10 25.22 -23.92
CA CYS A 233 2.99 24.07 -23.83
C CYS A 233 4.30 24.35 -24.60
N PRO A 234 5.47 24.16 -23.98
CA PRO A 234 6.74 24.26 -24.68
C PRO A 234 6.88 23.19 -25.77
N ASP A 235 7.58 23.54 -26.86
CA ASP A 235 7.76 22.65 -28.01
C ASP A 235 8.48 21.34 -27.64
N GLY A 236 9.45 21.39 -26.71
CA GLY A 236 10.24 20.24 -26.29
C GLY A 236 9.44 19.13 -25.60
N VAL A 237 8.27 19.47 -25.05
CA VAL A 237 7.38 18.52 -24.36
C VAL A 237 6.00 18.38 -25.02
N LYS A 238 5.81 18.97 -26.21
CA LYS A 238 4.51 19.03 -26.89
C LYS A 238 3.95 17.65 -27.27
N SER A 239 4.80 16.75 -27.76
CA SER A 239 4.40 15.38 -28.11
C SER A 239 3.90 14.60 -26.88
N MET A 240 4.56 14.77 -25.74
CA MET A 240 4.18 14.22 -24.45
C MET A 240 2.85 14.83 -23.97
N PHE A 241 2.72 16.16 -24.01
CA PHE A 241 1.48 16.85 -23.66
C PHE A 241 0.29 16.32 -24.48
N GLN A 242 0.45 16.20 -25.80
CA GLN A 242 -0.60 15.67 -26.68
C GLN A 242 -0.96 14.21 -26.35
N ALA A 243 0.00 13.40 -25.91
CA ALA A 243 -0.28 12.03 -25.46
C ALA A 243 -1.10 12.02 -24.16
N ILE A 244 -0.75 12.88 -23.20
CA ILE A 244 -1.48 13.05 -21.94
C ILE A 244 -2.89 13.62 -22.19
N ASP A 245 -3.04 14.59 -23.10
CA ASP A 245 -4.33 15.16 -23.48
C ASP A 245 -5.27 14.13 -24.13
N ARG A 246 -4.75 13.28 -25.03
CA ARG A 246 -5.52 12.15 -25.57
C ARG A 246 -5.95 11.18 -24.48
N PHE A 247 -5.07 10.85 -23.55
CA PHE A 247 -5.38 10.02 -22.40
C PHE A 247 -6.48 10.67 -21.53
N LYS A 248 -6.36 11.97 -21.23
CA LYS A 248 -7.37 12.74 -20.48
C LYS A 248 -8.75 12.66 -21.12
N LYS A 249 -8.87 12.83 -22.44
CA LYS A 249 -10.16 12.72 -23.15
C LYS A 249 -10.82 11.35 -22.92
N LYS A 250 -10.06 10.26 -23.10
CA LYS A 250 -10.56 8.90 -22.84
C LYS A 250 -10.89 8.67 -21.36
N PHE A 251 -10.10 9.24 -20.45
CA PHE A 251 -10.33 9.15 -19.00
C PHE A 251 -11.66 9.82 -18.61
N LEU A 252 -11.94 11.00 -19.17
CA LEU A 252 -13.20 11.73 -18.94
C LEU A 252 -14.42 10.99 -19.51
N GLU A 253 -14.29 10.38 -20.70
CA GLU A 253 -15.36 9.55 -21.30
C GLU A 253 -15.70 8.30 -20.46
N LEU A 254 -14.80 7.88 -19.59
CA LEU A 254 -15.01 6.73 -18.74
C LEU A 254 -15.85 7.10 -17.52
N ASP A 255 -15.75 8.32 -16.98
CA ASP A 255 -16.45 8.75 -15.76
C ASP A 255 -16.22 7.74 -14.62
N LEU A 256 -14.96 7.65 -14.19
CA LEU A 256 -14.56 6.72 -13.14
C LEU A 256 -15.10 7.20 -11.79
N ASN A 257 -15.81 6.33 -11.08
CA ASN A 257 -16.11 6.61 -9.68
C ASN A 257 -14.85 6.47 -8.81
N THR A 258 -14.93 6.94 -7.56
CA THR A 258 -13.80 6.93 -6.60
C THR A 258 -13.19 5.54 -6.40
N PHE A 259 -14.01 4.50 -6.41
CA PHE A 259 -13.58 3.12 -6.24
C PHE A 259 -12.82 2.60 -7.46
N GLU A 260 -13.35 2.79 -8.67
CA GLU A 260 -12.69 2.41 -9.91
C GLU A 260 -11.37 3.17 -10.11
N LEU A 261 -11.33 4.45 -9.72
CA LEU A 261 -10.11 5.25 -9.75
C LEU A 261 -9.05 4.70 -8.79
N SER A 262 -9.43 4.38 -7.55
CA SER A 262 -8.51 3.79 -6.57
C SER A 262 -7.96 2.44 -7.04
N TRP A 263 -8.81 1.62 -7.65
CA TRP A 263 -8.38 0.37 -8.27
C TRP A 263 -7.37 0.60 -9.39
N LEU A 264 -7.68 1.52 -10.31
CA LEU A 264 -6.80 1.86 -11.42
C LEU A 264 -5.43 2.32 -10.91
N LYS A 265 -5.40 3.21 -9.93
CA LYS A 265 -4.16 3.69 -9.29
C LYS A 265 -3.32 2.55 -8.74
N LEU A 266 -3.92 1.63 -7.97
CA LEU A 266 -3.22 0.48 -7.41
C LEU A 266 -2.71 -0.48 -8.50
N ASN A 267 -3.53 -0.72 -9.52
CA ASN A 267 -3.19 -1.59 -10.65
C ASN A 267 -2.07 -1.05 -11.53
N LEU A 268 -1.93 0.27 -11.58
CA LEU A 268 -0.87 0.94 -12.32
C LEU A 268 0.45 0.85 -11.57
N LEU A 269 0.45 0.94 -10.24
CA LEU A 269 1.67 0.87 -9.47
C LEU A 269 2.36 -0.51 -9.59
N PHE A 270 1.58 -1.59 -9.61
CA PHE A 270 2.08 -2.97 -9.72
C PHE A 270 1.95 -3.54 -11.14
N THR A 271 2.29 -2.76 -12.16
CA THR A 271 2.25 -3.24 -13.55
C THR A 271 3.32 -4.30 -13.80
N THR A 272 2.88 -5.50 -14.21
CA THR A 272 3.66 -6.64 -14.75
C THR A 272 4.85 -7.11 -13.90
N GLY A 273 4.80 -8.37 -13.44
CA GLY A 273 5.93 -9.04 -12.79
C GLY A 273 6.05 -8.82 -11.29
N CYS A 274 5.09 -8.12 -10.68
CA CYS A 274 4.95 -8.11 -9.22
C CYS A 274 3.98 -9.22 -8.81
N ASP A 275 4.41 -10.13 -7.94
CA ASP A 275 3.53 -11.15 -7.33
C ASP A 275 2.45 -10.53 -6.41
N LYS A 276 2.50 -9.21 -6.19
CA LYS A 276 1.46 -8.46 -5.49
C LYS A 276 0.26 -8.29 -6.42
N GLU A 277 -0.60 -9.30 -6.50
CA GLU A 277 -1.88 -9.15 -7.18
C GLU A 277 -2.74 -8.12 -6.43
N PRO A 278 -3.38 -7.17 -7.15
CA PRO A 278 -4.33 -6.27 -6.55
C PRO A 278 -5.50 -7.08 -5.96
N PRO A 279 -6.12 -6.65 -4.85
CA PRO A 279 -7.16 -7.43 -4.18
C PRO A 279 -8.27 -7.87 -5.15
N GLU A 280 -8.45 -9.18 -5.33
CA GLU A 280 -9.47 -9.78 -6.22
C GLU A 280 -10.89 -9.26 -5.94
N LEU A 281 -11.14 -8.83 -4.70
CA LEU A 281 -12.43 -8.30 -4.25
C LEU A 281 -12.90 -7.13 -5.11
N ILE A 282 -11.98 -6.38 -5.71
CA ILE A 282 -12.33 -5.22 -6.52
C ILE A 282 -12.88 -5.64 -7.89
N ALA A 283 -12.30 -6.67 -8.51
CA ALA A 283 -12.74 -7.16 -9.81
C ALA A 283 -14.18 -7.71 -9.78
N LYS A 284 -14.66 -8.14 -8.61
CA LYS A 284 -16.01 -8.67 -8.43
C LYS A 284 -17.11 -7.60 -8.45
N ARG A 285 -16.77 -6.33 -8.21
CA ARG A 285 -17.75 -5.22 -8.12
C ARG A 285 -17.92 -4.47 -9.44
N VAL A 286 -16.99 -4.63 -10.37
CA VAL A 286 -17.01 -3.94 -11.67
C VAL A 286 -17.47 -4.93 -12.73
N SER A 287 -18.41 -4.52 -13.59
CA SER A 287 -18.88 -5.41 -14.66
C SER A 287 -17.71 -5.77 -15.61
N PRO A 288 -17.71 -6.96 -16.22
CA PRO A 288 -16.63 -7.36 -17.13
C PRO A 288 -16.40 -6.36 -18.27
N ASP A 289 -17.48 -5.86 -18.89
CA ASP A 289 -17.38 -4.86 -19.97
C ASP A 289 -16.76 -3.54 -19.49
N ARG A 290 -17.11 -3.12 -18.26
CA ARG A 290 -16.54 -1.93 -17.64
C ARG A 290 -15.05 -2.12 -17.36
N MET A 291 -14.67 -3.30 -16.87
CA MET A 291 -13.27 -3.66 -16.62
C MET A 291 -12.43 -3.67 -17.90
N VAL A 292 -12.98 -4.11 -19.03
CA VAL A 292 -12.31 -4.01 -20.34
C VAL A 292 -11.99 -2.55 -20.69
N ARG A 293 -12.92 -1.63 -20.46
CA ARG A 293 -12.69 -0.19 -20.70
C ARG A 293 -11.66 0.40 -19.74
N ILE A 294 -11.69 0.05 -18.45
CA ILE A 294 -10.67 0.50 -17.49
C ILE A 294 -9.28 -0.04 -17.89
N ASN A 295 -9.18 -1.30 -18.31
CA ASN A 295 -7.92 -1.87 -18.76
C ASN A 295 -7.39 -1.23 -20.05
N ALA A 296 -8.28 -0.77 -20.95
CA ALA A 296 -7.86 0.03 -22.10
C ALA A 296 -7.22 1.36 -21.66
N ILE A 297 -7.81 2.05 -20.69
CA ILE A 297 -7.21 3.25 -20.09
C ILE A 297 -5.88 2.95 -19.40
N LYS A 298 -5.82 1.88 -18.61
CA LYS A 298 -4.60 1.39 -17.95
C LYS A 298 -3.47 1.20 -18.97
N SER A 299 -3.78 0.59 -20.11
CA SER A 299 -2.81 0.32 -21.18
C SER A 299 -2.34 1.61 -21.86
N GLU A 300 -3.23 2.56 -22.07
CA GLU A 300 -2.90 3.88 -22.64
C GLU A 300 -1.91 4.63 -21.73
N VAL A 301 -2.20 4.75 -20.43
CA VAL A 301 -1.34 5.50 -19.51
C VAL A 301 0.02 4.82 -19.31
N ILE A 302 0.07 3.48 -19.29
CA ILE A 302 1.34 2.73 -19.29
C ILE A 302 2.14 3.07 -20.54
N GLY A 303 1.49 3.14 -21.72
CA GLY A 303 2.14 3.55 -22.96
C GLY A 303 2.77 4.93 -22.86
N VAL A 304 2.07 5.90 -22.27
CA VAL A 304 2.62 7.24 -22.02
C VAL A 304 3.79 7.19 -21.03
N SER A 305 3.68 6.43 -19.95
CA SER A 305 4.77 6.24 -18.98
C SER A 305 6.03 5.61 -19.59
N ILE A 306 5.86 4.63 -20.47
CA ILE A 306 7.00 4.04 -21.20
C ILE A 306 7.68 5.11 -22.06
N LEU A 307 6.93 5.98 -22.75
CA LEU A 307 7.52 7.09 -23.50
C LEU A 307 8.28 8.06 -22.57
N LEU A 308 7.70 8.42 -21.42
CA LEU A 308 8.35 9.30 -20.42
C LEU A 308 9.69 8.74 -19.95
N THR A 309 9.71 7.46 -19.59
CA THR A 309 10.90 6.79 -19.03
C THR A 309 12.06 6.66 -20.02
N GLN A 310 11.76 6.75 -21.31
CA GLN A 310 12.78 6.75 -22.36
C GLN A 310 13.45 8.12 -22.52
N MET A 311 12.84 9.21 -22.04
CA MET A 311 13.36 10.57 -22.16
C MET A 311 14.59 10.79 -21.27
N LEU A 312 15.56 11.56 -21.76
CA LEU A 312 16.83 11.79 -21.07
C LEU A 312 16.63 12.48 -19.71
N ILE A 313 15.83 13.54 -19.68
CA ILE A 313 15.52 14.29 -18.45
C ILE A 313 14.87 13.42 -17.37
N PHE A 314 14.04 12.44 -17.76
CA PHE A 314 13.49 11.47 -16.81
C PHE A 314 14.60 10.64 -16.18
N LYS A 315 15.48 10.04 -17.00
CA LYS A 315 16.59 9.21 -16.52
C LYS A 315 17.54 9.99 -15.60
N GLU A 316 17.78 11.26 -15.89
CA GLU A 316 18.65 12.13 -15.08
C GLU A 316 18.04 12.54 -13.74
N LYS A 317 16.74 12.84 -13.71
CA LYS A 317 16.09 13.45 -12.53
C LYS A 317 15.31 12.45 -11.67
N PHE A 318 14.74 11.38 -12.24
CA PHE A 318 13.90 10.45 -11.50
C PHE A 318 14.66 9.67 -10.42
N GLY A 319 15.94 9.34 -10.66
CA GLY A 319 16.79 8.74 -9.64
C GLY A 319 16.93 9.62 -8.38
N ARG A 320 16.96 10.95 -8.56
CA ARG A 320 17.01 11.90 -7.42
C ARG A 320 15.72 11.89 -6.61
N VAL A 321 14.57 11.66 -7.26
CA VAL A 321 13.29 11.46 -6.56
C VAL A 321 13.38 10.24 -5.65
N MET A 322 13.87 9.11 -6.19
CA MET A 322 14.02 7.87 -5.41
C MET A 322 14.98 8.04 -4.22
N THR A 323 16.13 8.67 -4.45
CA THR A 323 17.11 8.97 -3.38
C THR A 323 16.49 9.85 -2.30
N ARG A 324 15.80 10.92 -2.69
CA ARG A 324 15.15 11.82 -1.73
C ARG A 324 14.08 11.11 -0.91
N VAL A 325 13.26 10.25 -1.54
CA VAL A 325 12.26 9.44 -0.82
C VAL A 325 12.95 8.57 0.24
N LEU A 326 14.07 7.92 -0.09
CA LEU A 326 14.84 7.11 0.87
C LEU A 326 15.40 7.95 2.02
N GLU A 327 16.02 9.09 1.72
CA GLU A 327 16.56 10.01 2.72
C GLU A 327 15.48 10.41 3.74
N ASP A 328 14.35 10.94 3.25
CA ASP A 328 13.26 11.44 4.10
C ASP A 328 12.62 10.34 4.98
N ILE A 329 12.58 9.09 4.50
CA ILE A 329 12.08 7.96 5.31
C ILE A 329 13.11 7.58 6.38
N THR A 330 14.39 7.47 6.02
CA THR A 330 15.44 7.06 6.96
C THR A 330 15.70 8.09 8.06
N GLU A 331 15.46 9.37 7.81
CA GLU A 331 15.56 10.43 8.82
C GLU A 331 14.36 10.43 9.80
N SER A 332 13.25 9.78 9.44
CA SER A 332 12.03 9.77 10.24
C SER A 332 11.99 8.65 11.30
N ASP A 333 12.86 7.65 11.20
CA ASP A 333 12.97 6.49 12.13
C ASP A 333 13.84 6.82 13.37
#